data_AF-A0A7W1FK71-F1
#
_entry.id   AF-A0A7W1FK71-F1
#
_cell.length_a   1.000
_cell.length_b   1.000
_cell.length_c   1.000
_cell.angle_alpha   90.00
_cell.angle_beta   90.00
_cell.angle_gamma   90.00
#
_symmetry.space_group_name_H-M   'P 1'
#
loop_
_entity.id
_entity.type
_entity.pdbx_description
1 polymer ?
#
loop_
_entity_poly.entity_id
_entity_poly.type
_entity_poly.pdbx_seq_one_letter_code
_entity_poly.pdbx_strand_id
1 'polypeptide(L)'
;MRCHCYHVDQPSLLTALTDEAFIARYQGAIGDELPSLADRGLVRFLRKQTTLATRALTDGFDRLAEQDTAAADGLLTDLFAVATWHGWELPIESLGERDLPVEELPRGLLGADTATDGAKLWLIDHETIALCRDREADDVPHMEGHHRF
;
A
#
# COMPACT_ATOMS: atom_id res chain seq x y z
N MET A 1 -1.67 -17.09 -4.90
CA MET A 1 -2.38 -15.78 -4.89
C MET A 1 -2.11 -15.08 -6.20
N ARG A 2 -3.13 -14.46 -6.83
CA ARG A 2 -2.94 -13.75 -8.10
C ARG A 2 -2.43 -12.34 -7.82
N CYS A 3 -1.27 -12.02 -8.36
CA CYS A 3 -0.59 -10.74 -8.17
C CYS A 3 -0.19 -10.14 -9.51
N HIS A 4 -0.06 -8.83 -9.56
CA HIS A 4 0.57 -8.13 -10.67
C HIS A 4 2.05 -7.93 -10.37
N CYS A 5 2.93 -8.42 -11.25
CA CYS A 5 4.38 -8.37 -11.09
C CYS A 5 4.97 -7.15 -11.79
N TYR A 6 6.03 -6.60 -11.20
CA TYR A 6 6.79 -5.49 -11.76
C TYR A 6 8.29 -5.75 -11.63
N HIS A 7 9.04 -5.41 -12.67
CA HIS A 7 10.49 -5.28 -12.59
C HIS A 7 10.84 -3.88 -12.08
N VAL A 8 11.77 -3.79 -11.13
CA VAL A 8 12.09 -2.57 -10.40
C VAL A 8 13.58 -2.49 -10.07
N ASP A 9 14.13 -1.29 -10.11
CA ASP A 9 15.35 -0.95 -9.37
C ASP A 9 14.93 -0.39 -8.01
N GLN A 10 15.10 -1.17 -6.95
CA GLN A 10 14.57 -0.83 -5.63
C GLN A 10 15.08 0.54 -5.09
N PRO A 11 16.36 0.90 -5.21
CA PRO A 11 16.83 2.23 -4.81
C PRO A 11 16.15 3.38 -5.57
N SER A 12 16.02 3.27 -6.90
CA SER A 12 15.34 4.28 -7.71
C SER A 12 13.85 4.37 -7.37
N LEU A 13 13.20 3.22 -7.15
CA LEU A 13 11.79 3.17 -6.76
C LEU A 13 11.56 3.83 -5.40
N LEU A 14 12.39 3.50 -4.39
CA LEU A 14 12.30 4.12 -3.07
C LEU A 14 12.47 5.64 -3.18
N THR A 15 13.49 6.10 -3.90
CA THR A 15 13.74 7.53 -4.13
C THR A 15 12.52 8.22 -4.74
N ALA A 16 11.87 7.60 -5.73
CA ALA A 16 10.69 8.16 -6.39
C ALA A 16 9.46 8.20 -5.46
N LEU A 17 9.24 7.16 -4.66
CA LEU A 17 8.08 7.06 -3.75
C LEU A 17 8.23 7.98 -2.52
N THR A 18 9.46 8.24 -2.08
CA THR A 18 9.73 9.10 -0.92
C THR A 18 9.94 10.57 -1.28
N ASP A 19 9.86 10.93 -2.55
CA ASP A 19 9.93 12.32 -3.01
C ASP A 19 8.77 13.15 -2.44
N GLU A 20 9.05 14.38 -2.00
CA GLU A 20 8.06 15.23 -1.34
C GLU A 20 6.88 15.56 -2.25
N ALA A 21 7.12 15.83 -3.55
CA ALA A 21 6.05 16.13 -4.49
C ALA A 21 5.21 14.89 -4.76
N PHE A 22 5.82 13.70 -4.76
CA PHE A 22 5.11 12.44 -4.89
C PHE A 22 4.21 12.17 -3.68
N ILE A 23 4.72 12.33 -2.46
CA ILE A 23 3.93 12.14 -1.23
C ILE A 23 2.78 13.17 -1.16
N ALA A 24 3.02 14.43 -1.52
CA ALA A 24 1.98 15.45 -1.57
C ALA A 24 0.89 15.11 -2.60
N ARG A 25 1.28 14.61 -3.79
CA ARG A 25 0.35 14.13 -4.81
C ARG A 25 -0.51 12.96 -4.30
N TYR A 26 0.10 12.02 -3.59
CA TYR A 26 -0.59 10.92 -2.92
C TYR A 26 -1.65 11.43 -1.93
N GLN A 27 -1.29 12.38 -1.06
CA GLN A 27 -2.25 12.95 -0.09
C GLN A 27 -3.43 13.64 -0.78
N GLY A 28 -3.19 14.31 -1.91
CA GLY A 28 -4.25 14.89 -2.73
C GLY A 28 -5.24 13.83 -3.25
N ALA A 29 -4.71 12.74 -3.83
CA ALA A 29 -5.54 11.66 -4.37
C ALA A 29 -6.40 11.00 -3.28
N ILE A 30 -5.83 10.69 -2.12
CA ILE A 30 -6.58 10.14 -0.98
C ILE A 30 -7.62 11.15 -0.46
N GLY A 31 -7.27 12.43 -0.40
CA GLY A 31 -8.18 13.49 0.01
C GLY A 31 -9.43 13.60 -0.86
N ASP A 32 -9.26 13.43 -2.18
CA ASP A 32 -10.34 13.45 -3.16
C ASP A 32 -11.22 12.19 -3.08
N GLU A 33 -10.64 11.03 -2.78
CA GLU A 33 -11.35 9.74 -2.73
C GLU A 33 -12.13 9.53 -1.43
N LEU A 34 -11.54 9.92 -0.28
CA LEU A 34 -12.08 9.67 1.06
C LEU A 34 -13.57 9.99 1.26
N PRO A 35 -14.12 11.12 0.76
CA PRO A 35 -15.53 11.45 0.94
C PRO A 35 -16.50 10.48 0.25
N SER A 36 -16.03 9.76 -0.77
CA SER A 36 -16.84 8.84 -1.58
C SER A 36 -16.83 7.39 -1.08
N LEU A 37 -15.91 7.06 -0.17
CA LEU A 37 -15.73 5.69 0.32
C LEU A 37 -16.79 5.31 1.36
N ALA A 38 -17.52 4.21 1.07
CA ALA A 38 -18.49 3.63 2.01
C ALA A 38 -17.83 2.71 3.06
N ASP A 39 -16.66 2.16 2.75
CA ASP A 39 -15.96 1.21 3.60
C ASP A 39 -15.23 1.92 4.75
N ARG A 40 -15.72 1.74 5.98
CA ARG A 40 -15.17 2.39 7.17
C ARG A 40 -13.79 1.88 7.56
N GLY A 41 -13.49 0.60 7.28
CA GLY A 41 -12.18 0.00 7.53
C GLY A 41 -11.14 0.64 6.63
N LEU A 42 -11.44 0.70 5.33
CA LEU A 42 -10.58 1.36 4.34
C LEU A 42 -10.40 2.85 4.64
N VAL A 43 -11.46 3.57 5.00
CA VAL A 43 -11.36 4.99 5.40
C VAL A 43 -10.43 5.17 6.61
N ARG A 44 -10.49 4.28 7.61
CA ARG A 44 -9.60 4.34 8.77
C ARG A 44 -8.15 4.08 8.35
N PHE A 45 -7.92 3.08 7.51
CA PHE A 45 -6.61 2.75 6.96
C PHE A 45 -6.01 3.94 6.20
N LEU A 46 -6.73 4.52 5.25
CA LEU A 46 -6.27 5.66 4.45
C LEU A 46 -5.97 6.91 5.29
N ARG A 47 -6.74 7.15 6.35
CA ARG A 47 -6.45 8.23 7.31
C ARG A 47 -5.16 7.98 8.09
N LYS A 48 -4.90 6.73 8.47
CA LYS A 48 -3.62 6.33 9.09
C LYS A 48 -2.46 6.56 8.12
N GLN A 49 -2.59 6.13 6.87
CA GLN A 49 -1.56 6.35 5.85
C GLN A 49 -1.32 7.83 5.57
N THR A 50 -2.39 8.64 5.47
CA THR A 50 -2.28 10.10 5.34
C THR A 50 -1.49 10.72 6.51
N THR A 51 -1.70 10.22 7.73
CA THR A 51 -0.96 10.68 8.92
C THR A 51 0.53 10.33 8.83
N LEU A 52 0.85 9.12 8.35
CA LEU A 52 2.24 8.69 8.12
C LEU A 52 2.90 9.51 7.00
N ALA A 53 2.18 9.79 5.92
CA ALA A 53 2.63 10.65 4.83
C ALA A 53 2.95 12.07 5.32
N THR A 54 2.11 12.67 6.17
CA THR A 54 2.39 13.98 6.77
C THR A 54 3.65 13.93 7.65
N ARG A 55 3.85 12.85 8.41
CA ARG A 55 5.08 12.68 9.20
C ARG A 55 6.30 12.54 8.31
N ALA A 56 6.22 11.76 7.22
CA ALA A 56 7.31 11.64 6.26
C ALA A 56 7.70 13.00 5.63
N LEU A 57 6.72 13.85 5.30
CA LEU A 57 6.96 15.20 4.78
C LEU A 57 7.54 16.17 5.83
N THR A 58 7.19 16.00 7.10
CA THR A 58 7.59 16.94 8.17
C THR A 58 8.94 16.56 8.78
N ASP A 59 9.13 15.28 9.07
CA ASP A 59 10.26 14.75 9.83
C ASP A 59 11.30 14.05 8.94
N GLY A 60 10.97 13.80 7.66
CA GLY A 60 11.73 12.98 6.74
C GLY A 60 11.33 11.50 6.79
N PHE A 61 11.35 10.83 5.63
CA PHE A 61 11.00 9.41 5.54
C PHE A 61 11.99 8.52 6.31
N ASP A 62 13.29 8.80 6.26
CA ASP A 62 14.31 8.02 6.97
C ASP A 62 14.03 7.96 8.48
N ARG A 63 13.65 9.09 9.08
CA ARG A 63 13.31 9.17 10.50
C ARG A 63 12.04 8.39 10.84
N LEU A 64 11.07 8.35 9.93
CA LEU A 64 9.88 7.50 10.09
C LEU A 64 10.29 6.02 10.09
N ALA A 65 11.13 5.61 9.15
CA ALA A 65 11.60 4.23 9.01
C ALA A 65 12.46 3.76 10.20
N GLU A 66 13.28 4.65 10.77
CA GLU A 66 14.05 4.38 11.99
C GLU A 66 13.16 4.16 13.23
N GLN A 67 12.05 4.89 13.33
CA GLN A 67 11.14 4.82 14.47
C GLN A 67 10.19 3.63 14.38
N ASP A 68 9.66 3.37 13.18
CA ASP A 68 8.68 2.32 12.93
C ASP A 68 8.80 1.85 11.48
N THR A 69 9.70 0.89 11.26
CA THR A 69 9.98 0.34 9.93
C THR A 69 8.73 -0.31 9.32
N ALA A 70 7.89 -0.96 10.12
CA ALA A 70 6.67 -1.61 9.62
C ALA A 70 5.64 -0.57 9.14
N ALA A 71 5.48 0.55 9.85
CA ALA A 71 4.60 1.63 9.41
C ALA A 71 5.15 2.34 8.16
N ALA A 72 6.47 2.58 8.09
CA ALA A 72 7.11 3.16 6.92
C ALA A 72 6.93 2.27 5.68
N ASP A 73 7.10 0.96 5.84
CA ASP A 73 6.96 0.00 4.75
C ASP A 73 5.51 -0.20 4.28
N GLY A 74 4.57 -0.15 5.23
CA GLY A 74 3.15 -0.10 4.91
C GLY A 74 2.77 1.15 4.10
N LEU A 75 3.37 2.30 4.41
CA LEU A 75 3.19 3.54 3.63
C LEU A 75 3.78 3.40 2.23
N LEU A 76 4.98 2.84 2.08
CA LEU A 76 5.59 2.58 0.76
C LEU A 76 4.72 1.65 -0.10
N THR A 77 4.18 0.61 0.51
CA THR A 77 3.26 -0.33 -0.15
C THR A 77 2.02 0.38 -0.68
N ASP A 78 1.41 1.25 0.14
CA ASP A 78 0.21 1.99 -0.25
C ASP A 78 0.51 3.05 -1.32
N LEU A 79 1.61 3.81 -1.18
CA LEU A 79 2.10 4.75 -2.19
C LEU A 79 2.26 4.08 -3.55
N PHE A 80 2.92 2.92 -3.58
CA PHE A 80 3.11 2.13 -4.79
C PHE A 80 1.78 1.64 -5.37
N ALA A 81 0.88 1.14 -4.53
CA ALA A 81 -0.41 0.61 -4.95
C ALA A 81 -1.31 1.70 -5.58
N VAL A 82 -1.36 2.88 -4.96
CA VAL A 82 -2.11 4.04 -5.45
C VAL A 82 -1.50 4.59 -6.74
N ALA A 83 -0.18 4.74 -6.80
CA ALA A 83 0.50 5.22 -7.99
C ALA A 83 0.25 4.35 -9.21
N THR A 84 0.37 3.03 -9.04
CA THR A 84 0.10 2.06 -10.12
C THR A 84 -1.38 1.98 -10.49
N TRP A 85 -2.30 2.25 -9.56
CA TRP A 85 -3.74 2.36 -9.84
C TRP A 85 -4.08 3.58 -10.70
N HIS A 86 -3.50 4.73 -10.38
CA HIS A 86 -3.71 5.97 -11.14
C HIS A 86 -2.81 6.11 -12.38
N GLY A 87 -1.95 5.12 -12.67
CA GLY A 87 -1.01 5.16 -13.78
C GLY A 87 0.01 6.29 -13.68
N TRP A 88 0.46 6.61 -12.46
CA TRP A 88 1.52 7.59 -12.26
C TRP A 88 2.87 7.04 -12.72
N GLU A 89 3.72 7.94 -13.21
CA GLU A 89 5.04 7.57 -13.67
C GLU A 89 5.90 7.10 -12.48
N LEU A 90 6.47 5.91 -12.63
CA LEU A 90 7.38 5.27 -11.70
C LEU A 90 8.47 4.55 -12.50
N PRO A 91 9.68 4.39 -11.96
CA PRO A 91 10.78 3.67 -12.63
C PRO A 91 10.58 2.15 -12.53
N ILE A 92 9.49 1.66 -13.12
CA ILE A 92 9.06 0.25 -13.07
C ILE A 92 8.63 -0.24 -14.44
N GLU A 93 8.73 -1.54 -14.67
CA GLU A 93 8.20 -2.21 -15.86
C GLU A 93 7.16 -3.26 -15.46
N SER A 94 6.00 -3.23 -16.11
CA SER A 94 4.94 -4.21 -15.90
C SER A 94 5.32 -5.57 -16.49
N LEU A 95 5.29 -6.63 -15.67
CA LEU A 95 5.51 -8.02 -16.10
C LEU A 95 4.19 -8.80 -16.24
N GLY A 96 3.05 -8.13 -16.04
CA GLY A 96 1.71 -8.72 -16.06
C GLY A 96 1.35 -9.51 -14.79
N GLU A 97 0.22 -10.19 -14.86
CA GLU A 97 -0.34 -10.95 -13.73
C GLU A 97 0.17 -12.38 -13.69
N ARG A 98 0.45 -12.87 -12.47
CA ARG A 98 0.92 -14.23 -12.20
C ARG A 98 0.34 -14.78 -10.90
N ASP A 99 0.13 -16.08 -10.85
CA ASP A 99 -0.16 -16.78 -9.61
C ASP A 99 1.15 -17.10 -8.88
N LEU A 100 1.25 -16.65 -7.64
CA LEU A 100 2.46 -16.78 -6.81
C LEU A 100 2.17 -17.48 -5.47
N PRO A 101 3.10 -18.32 -4.98
CA PRO A 101 3.13 -18.75 -3.58
C PRO A 101 3.70 -17.61 -2.74
N VAL A 102 2.88 -16.99 -1.90
CA VAL A 102 3.23 -15.74 -1.20
C VAL A 102 3.38 -15.90 0.31
N GLU A 103 3.13 -17.10 0.84
CA GLU A 103 3.07 -17.36 2.28
C GLU A 103 4.42 -17.12 3.00
N GLU A 104 5.54 -17.34 2.32
CA GLU A 104 6.89 -17.23 2.89
C GLU A 104 7.68 -16.03 2.37
N LEU A 105 7.07 -15.18 1.53
CA LEU A 105 7.77 -14.07 0.89
C LEU A 105 7.83 -12.83 1.81
N PRO A 106 8.95 -12.09 1.83
CA PRO A 106 9.04 -10.82 2.53
C PRO A 106 7.99 -9.84 2.01
N ARG A 107 7.34 -9.14 2.95
CA ARG A 107 6.24 -8.21 2.65
C ARG A 107 6.71 -6.75 2.67
N GLY A 108 6.20 -5.96 1.74
CA GLY A 108 6.57 -4.56 1.56
C GLY A 108 7.93 -4.39 0.89
N LEU A 109 8.29 -3.15 0.56
CA LEU A 109 9.56 -2.83 -0.09
C LEU A 109 10.75 -2.96 0.87
N LEU A 110 10.53 -2.84 2.18
CA LEU A 110 11.54 -3.03 3.22
C LEU A 110 11.47 -4.41 3.88
N GLY A 111 10.51 -5.26 3.49
CA GLY A 111 10.32 -6.59 4.06
C GLY A 111 9.66 -6.59 5.45
N ALA A 112 9.08 -5.46 5.87
CA ALA A 112 8.55 -5.22 7.21
C ALA A 112 7.05 -4.88 7.23
N ASP A 113 6.38 -4.82 6.08
CA ASP A 113 4.95 -4.48 6.03
C ASP A 113 4.08 -5.56 6.71
N THR A 114 3.21 -5.10 7.61
CA THR A 114 2.28 -5.93 8.38
C THR A 114 0.82 -5.53 8.18
N ALA A 115 0.51 -4.56 7.31
CA ALA A 115 -0.85 -4.09 7.08
C ALA A 115 -1.77 -5.18 6.51
N THR A 116 -3.01 -5.25 6.97
CA THR A 116 -4.00 -6.24 6.49
C THR A 116 -5.08 -5.62 5.62
N ASP A 117 -5.38 -4.34 5.85
CA ASP A 117 -6.58 -3.67 5.34
C ASP A 117 -6.38 -2.99 3.98
N GLY A 118 -5.14 -2.96 3.49
CA GLY A 118 -4.72 -2.33 2.25
C GLY A 118 -4.21 -3.31 1.20
N ALA A 119 -3.58 -2.77 0.15
CA ALA A 119 -2.86 -3.59 -0.81
C ALA A 119 -1.69 -4.31 -0.13
N LYS A 120 -1.33 -5.48 -0.66
CA LYS A 120 -0.22 -6.31 -0.19
C LYS A 120 0.86 -6.34 -1.26
N LEU A 121 2.10 -6.11 -0.86
CA LEU A 121 3.27 -6.14 -1.74
C LEU A 121 4.27 -7.17 -1.23
N TRP A 122 4.92 -7.89 -2.13
CA TRP A 122 5.97 -8.85 -1.82
C TRP A 122 7.23 -8.60 -2.65
N LEU A 123 8.39 -8.83 -2.03
CA LEU A 123 9.66 -8.96 -2.73
C LEU A 123 9.79 -10.39 -3.24
N ILE A 124 9.88 -10.57 -4.55
CA ILE A 124 10.07 -11.89 -5.17
C ILE A 124 11.57 -12.22 -5.23
N ASP A 125 12.35 -11.25 -5.67
CA ASP A 125 13.81 -11.27 -5.72
C ASP A 125 14.32 -9.82 -5.63
N HIS A 126 15.58 -9.59 -5.99
CA HIS A 126 16.23 -8.28 -5.88
C HIS A 126 15.72 -7.24 -6.88
N GLU A 127 15.04 -7.66 -7.94
CA GLU A 127 14.62 -6.79 -9.05
C GLU A 127 13.13 -6.96 -9.39
N THR A 128 12.41 -7.79 -8.65
CA THR A 128 11.02 -8.13 -8.94
C THR A 128 10.16 -8.00 -7.69
N ILE A 129 9.06 -7.28 -7.82
CA ILE A 129 8.03 -7.17 -6.79
C ILE A 129 6.68 -7.64 -7.33
N ALA A 130 5.82 -8.07 -6.41
CA ALA A 130 4.45 -8.46 -6.72
C ALA A 130 3.47 -7.66 -5.87
N LEU A 131 2.45 -7.09 -6.51
CA LEU A 131 1.39 -6.34 -5.86
C LEU A 131 0.06 -7.09 -5.99
N CYS A 132 -0.66 -7.20 -4.90
CA CYS A 132 -2.05 -7.63 -4.91
C CYS A 132 -2.92 -6.61 -4.20
N ARG A 133 -4.08 -6.32 -4.80
CA ARG A 133 -5.07 -5.37 -4.27
C ARG A 133 -6.28 -6.09 -3.67
N ASP A 134 -6.27 -7.42 -3.64
CA ASP A 134 -7.30 -8.20 -2.97
C ASP A 134 -7.14 -8.03 -1.47
N ARG A 135 -7.93 -7.10 -0.93
CA ARG A 135 -8.09 -6.89 0.50
C ARG A 135 -9.08 -7.91 1.05
N GLU A 136 -8.84 -8.37 2.26
CA GLU A 136 -9.91 -8.98 3.06
C GLU A 136 -10.83 -7.83 3.47
N ALA A 137 -12.02 -7.75 2.88
CA ALA A 137 -13.02 -6.82 3.39
C ALA A 137 -13.40 -7.27 4.80
N ASP A 138 -13.51 -6.33 5.74
CA ASP A 138 -14.12 -6.62 7.03
C ASP A 138 -15.49 -7.27 6.74
N ASP A 139 -15.62 -8.56 7.05
CA ASP A 139 -16.90 -9.27 6.98
C ASP A 139 -17.88 -8.46 7.84
N VAL A 140 -18.82 -7.78 7.18
CA VAL A 140 -19.96 -7.21 7.88
C VAL A 140 -20.66 -8.42 8.50
N PRO A 141 -20.76 -8.53 9.85
CA PRO A 141 -21.44 -9.65 10.45
C PRO A 141 -22.84 -9.69 9.85
N HIS A 142 -23.15 -10.78 9.14
CA HIS A 142 -24.47 -11.07 8.64
C HIS A 142 -25.39 -11.05 9.88
N MET A 143 -26.14 -9.96 10.07
CA MET A 143 -27.20 -9.95 11.07
C MET A 143 -28.29 -10.88 10.54
N GLU A 144 -28.15 -12.17 10.87
CA GLU A 144 -29.23 -13.13 10.72
C GLU A 144 -30.46 -12.58 11.46
N GLY A 145 -31.53 -12.41 10.69
CA GLY A 145 -32.74 -11.75 11.13
C GLY A 145 -33.37 -12.45 12.33
N HIS A 146 -33.45 -11.75 13.45
CA HIS A 146 -34.47 -12.04 14.46
C HIS A 146 -35.77 -11.32 14.09
N HIS A 147 -36.52 -11.88 13.15
CA HIS A 147 -37.97 -11.73 13.17
C HIS A 147 -38.51 -12.66 14.25
N ARG A 148 -38.82 -12.11 15.43
CA ARG A 148 -39.70 -12.77 16.40
C ARG A 148 -41.15 -12.41 16.05
N PHE A 149 -41.93 -13.45 15.79
CA PHE A 149 -43.39 -13.43 15.83
C PHE A 149 -43.90 -13.16 17.25
#